data_AF-A0A948BJY4-F1
#
_entry.id   AF-A0A948BJY4-F1
#
_cell.length_a   1.000
_cell.length_b   1.000
_cell.length_c   1.000
_cell.angle_alpha   90.00
_cell.angle_beta   90.00
_cell.angle_gamma   90.00
#
_symmetry.space_group_name_H-M   'P 1'
#
loop_
_entity.id
_entity.type
_entity.pdbx_description
1 polymer ?
#
loop_
_entity_poly.entity_id
_entity_poly.type
_entity_poly.pdbx_seq_one_letter_code
_entity_poly.pdbx_strand_id
1 'polypeptide(L)'
;METALIAEPLTGNKLYQQRARLAIPVLIRQAQAEQPITYEDLARELEIPNPRNLNYVLGSIGNALNNLAEVWEEKIPPLQCLVVNKVSGLKWTPESRQKSTEFKLHIQR
;
A
#
# COMPACT_ATOMS: atom_id res chain seq x y z
N MET A 1 -24.48 -4.66 0.74
CA MET A 1 -23.42 -5.10 -0.22
C MET A 1 -22.37 -4.01 -0.48
N GLU A 2 -22.27 -3.00 0.38
CA GLU A 2 -21.43 -1.81 0.15
C GLU A 2 -19.92 -2.12 0.33
N THR A 3 -19.57 -2.91 1.35
CA THR A 3 -18.18 -3.34 1.62
C THR A 3 -17.55 -4.12 0.47
N ALA A 4 -18.34 -4.91 -0.27
CA ALA A 4 -17.85 -5.71 -1.40
C ALA A 4 -17.49 -4.85 -2.61
N LEU A 5 -18.20 -3.73 -2.82
CA LEU A 5 -17.93 -2.76 -3.88
C LEU A 5 -16.71 -1.89 -3.54
N ILE A 6 -16.62 -1.43 -2.29
CA ILE A 6 -15.47 -0.68 -1.78
C ILE A 6 -14.18 -1.52 -1.91
N ALA A 7 -14.26 -2.80 -1.57
CA ALA A 7 -13.15 -3.74 -1.63
C ALA A 7 -12.99 -4.43 -2.99
N GLU A 8 -13.79 -4.11 -4.03
CA GLU A 8 -13.69 -4.68 -5.37
C GLU A 8 -12.24 -4.68 -5.92
N PRO A 9 -11.44 -3.61 -5.72
CA PRO A 9 -10.04 -3.62 -6.12
C PRO A 9 -9.23 -4.77 -5.50
N LEU A 10 -9.61 -5.26 -4.31
CA LEU A 10 -8.93 -6.30 -3.53
C LEU A 10 -9.61 -7.68 -3.54
N THR A 11 -10.92 -7.79 -3.81
CA THR A 11 -11.72 -9.01 -3.59
C THR A 11 -11.87 -9.94 -4.81
N GLY A 12 -11.28 -9.59 -5.96
CA GLY A 12 -11.36 -10.42 -7.15
C GLY A 12 -10.27 -11.51 -7.28
N ASN A 13 -10.40 -12.32 -8.34
CA ASN A 13 -9.56 -13.48 -8.63
C ASN A 13 -8.38 -13.17 -9.55
N LYS A 14 -8.23 -11.92 -10.05
CA LYS A 14 -7.10 -11.58 -10.91
C LYS A 14 -5.80 -11.67 -10.11
N LEU A 15 -4.72 -12.12 -10.76
CA LEU A 15 -3.44 -12.39 -10.10
C LEU A 15 -2.89 -11.18 -9.30
N TYR A 16 -3.07 -9.96 -9.80
CA TYR A 16 -2.64 -8.76 -9.08
C TYR A 16 -3.47 -8.49 -7.81
N GLN A 17 -4.76 -8.86 -7.79
CA GLN A 17 -5.63 -8.71 -6.61
C GLN A 17 -5.24 -9.71 -5.53
N GLN A 18 -4.92 -10.95 -5.93
CA GLN A 18 -4.38 -11.96 -5.02
C GLN A 18 -3.07 -11.49 -4.38
N ARG A 19 -2.14 -10.97 -5.20
CA ARG A 19 -0.88 -10.39 -4.74
C ARG A 19 -1.08 -9.13 -3.89
N ALA A 20 -2.09 -8.31 -4.17
CA ALA A 20 -2.42 -7.15 -3.36
C ALA A 20 -2.78 -7.55 -1.92
N ARG A 21 -3.57 -8.62 -1.76
CA ARG A 21 -3.87 -9.18 -0.44
C ARG A 21 -2.62 -9.69 0.29
N LEU A 22 -1.68 -10.30 -0.43
CA LEU A 22 -0.39 -10.73 0.14
C LEU A 22 0.53 -9.56 0.51
N ALA A 23 0.44 -8.44 -0.23
CA ALA A 23 1.23 -7.24 0.05
C ALA A 23 0.75 -6.48 1.29
N ILE A 24 -0.55 -6.52 1.61
CA ILE A 24 -1.12 -5.78 2.75
C ILE A 24 -0.41 -6.11 4.08
N PRO A 25 -0.22 -7.39 4.49
CA PRO A 25 0.52 -7.72 5.71
C PRO A 25 1.95 -7.18 5.73
N VAL A 26 2.64 -7.20 4.59
CA VAL A 26 3.99 -6.64 4.46
C VAL A 26 3.95 -5.12 4.70
N LEU A 27 3.01 -4.42 4.07
CA LEU A 27 2.87 -2.97 4.20
C LEU A 27 2.48 -2.55 5.63
N ILE A 28 1.60 -3.30 6.30
CA ILE A 28 1.23 -3.08 7.69
C ILE A 28 2.47 -3.23 8.60
N ARG A 29 3.27 -4.28 8.40
CA ARG A 29 4.53 -4.49 9.13
C ARG A 29 5.48 -3.30 8.97
N GLN A 30 5.63 -2.80 7.75
CA GLN A 30 6.50 -1.65 7.44
C GLN A 30 5.97 -0.35 8.09
N ALA A 31 4.66 -0.13 8.07
CA ALA A 31 4.02 0.99 8.75
C ALA A 31 4.26 0.94 10.27
N GLN A 32 4.08 -0.23 10.89
CA GLN A 32 4.32 -0.42 12.32
C GLN A 32 5.77 -0.15 12.71
N ALA A 33 6.71 -0.57 11.87
CA ALA A 33 8.15 -0.36 12.05
C ALA A 33 8.63 1.06 11.68
N GLU A 34 7.77 1.90 11.10
CA GLU A 34 8.14 3.21 10.53
C GLU A 34 9.31 3.12 9.54
N GLN A 35 9.43 2.01 8.83
CA GLN A 35 10.45 1.79 7.82
C GLN A 35 9.80 1.71 6.44
N PRO A 36 10.31 2.44 5.44
CA PRO A 36 9.83 2.25 4.08
C PRO A 36 10.37 0.93 3.51
N ILE A 37 9.65 0.37 2.53
CA ILE A 37 10.13 -0.73 1.71
C ILE A 37 10.30 -0.26 0.27
N THR A 38 11.33 -0.77 -0.40
CA THR A 38 11.55 -0.41 -1.80
C THR A 38 10.73 -1.29 -2.73
N TYR A 39 10.47 -0.84 -3.96
CA TYR A 39 9.77 -1.65 -4.97
C TYR A 39 10.47 -3.00 -5.19
N GLU A 40 11.80 -3.02 -5.27
CA GLU A 40 12.55 -4.26 -5.49
C GLU A 40 12.46 -5.20 -4.29
N ASP A 41 12.51 -4.66 -3.08
CA ASP A 41 12.45 -5.48 -1.86
C ASP A 41 11.03 -6.03 -1.64
N LEU A 42 10.00 -5.22 -1.90
CA LEU A 42 8.60 -5.67 -1.88
C LEU A 42 8.34 -6.73 -2.95
N ALA A 43 8.89 -6.58 -4.15
CA ALA A 43 8.77 -7.58 -5.21
C ALA A 43 9.43 -8.90 -4.79
N ARG A 44 10.58 -8.83 -4.10
CA ARG A 44 11.27 -10.01 -3.56
C ARG A 44 10.45 -10.70 -2.47
N GLU A 45 9.88 -9.95 -1.53
CA GLU A 45 9.03 -10.51 -0.47
C GLU A 45 7.77 -11.20 -1.00
N LEU A 46 7.25 -10.73 -2.14
CA LEU A 46 6.06 -11.28 -2.78
C LEU A 46 6.37 -12.31 -3.88
N GLU A 47 7.64 -12.71 -4.01
CA GLU A 47 8.12 -13.64 -5.05
C GLU A 47 7.69 -13.21 -6.47
N ILE A 48 7.69 -11.89 -6.74
CA ILE A 48 7.33 -11.30 -8.02
C ILE A 48 8.61 -11.14 -8.86
N PRO A 49 8.79 -11.90 -9.96
CA PRO A 49 10.05 -11.89 -10.72
C PRO A 49 10.36 -10.55 -11.38
N ASN A 50 9.33 -9.81 -11.80
CA ASN A 50 9.47 -8.50 -12.42
C ASN A 50 8.83 -7.42 -11.54
N PRO A 51 9.62 -6.55 -10.88
CA PRO A 51 9.11 -5.49 -10.02
C PRO A 51 8.11 -4.55 -10.70
N ARG A 52 8.12 -4.40 -12.04
CA ARG A 52 7.11 -3.60 -12.76
C ARG A 52 5.68 -4.12 -12.59
N ASN A 53 5.52 -5.41 -12.30
CA ASN A 53 4.21 -6.00 -12.03
C ASN A 53 3.60 -5.49 -10.71
N LEU A 54 4.39 -4.89 -9.82
CA LEU A 54 3.88 -4.23 -8.62
C LEU A 54 2.97 -3.04 -8.94
N ASN A 55 3.09 -2.41 -10.11
CA ASN A 55 2.22 -1.27 -10.46
C ASN A 55 0.74 -1.63 -10.36
N TYR A 56 0.35 -2.82 -10.82
CA TYR A 56 -1.03 -3.30 -10.72
C TYR A 56 -1.42 -3.67 -9.29
N VAL A 57 -0.48 -4.23 -8.53
CA VAL A 57 -0.68 -4.63 -7.12
C VAL A 57 -0.88 -3.40 -6.25
N LEU A 58 0.01 -2.42 -6.34
CA LEU A 58 -0.04 -1.17 -5.59
C LEU A 58 -1.20 -0.29 -6.06
N GLY A 59 -1.54 -0.30 -7.35
CA GLY A 59 -2.73 0.39 -7.86
C GLY A 59 -4.03 -0.17 -7.29
N SER A 60 -4.13 -1.50 -7.16
CA SER A 60 -5.26 -2.17 -6.51
C SER A 60 -5.40 -1.77 -5.04
N ILE A 61 -4.30 -1.74 -4.28
CA ILE A 61 -4.31 -1.30 -2.88
C ILE A 61 -4.63 0.20 -2.77
N GLY A 62 -3.99 1.03 -3.58
CA GLY A 62 -4.22 2.48 -3.58
C GLY A 62 -5.68 2.84 -3.87
N ASN A 63 -6.32 2.17 -4.84
CA ASN A 63 -7.73 2.37 -5.13
C ASN A 63 -8.62 1.94 -3.95
N ALA A 64 -8.31 0.82 -3.28
CA ALA A 64 -9.06 0.40 -2.10
C ALA A 64 -8.93 1.42 -0.95
N LEU A 65 -7.74 1.99 -0.74
CA LEU A 65 -7.54 3.05 0.26
C LEU A 65 -8.29 4.32 -0.11
N ASN A 66 -8.34 4.71 -1.39
CA ASN A 66 -9.12 5.87 -1.84
C ASN A 66 -10.62 5.65 -1.60
N ASN A 67 -11.16 4.49 -1.99
CA ASN A 67 -12.56 4.15 -1.73
C ASN A 67 -12.88 4.19 -0.23
N LEU A 68 -11.95 3.75 0.62
CA LEU A 68 -12.10 3.78 2.07
C LEU A 68 -12.06 5.22 2.62
N ALA A 69 -11.16 6.06 2.10
CA ALA A 69 -11.05 7.46 2.48
C ALA A 69 -12.34 8.24 2.17
N GLU A 70 -12.99 7.95 1.04
CA GLU A 70 -14.29 8.52 0.68
C GLU A 70 -15.38 8.13 1.69
N VAL A 71 -15.44 6.84 2.06
CA VAL A 71 -16.45 6.30 2.99
C VAL A 71 -16.24 6.80 4.41
N TRP A 72 -14.99 6.97 4.84
CA TRP A 72 -14.66 7.47 6.18
C TRP A 72 -14.66 8.99 6.27
N GLU A 73 -14.81 9.69 5.14
CA GLU A 73 -14.66 11.15 5.03
C GLU A 73 -13.33 11.64 5.66
N GLU A 74 -12.30 10.79 5.65
CA GLU A 74 -11.01 11.01 6.30
C GLU A 74 -9.87 10.85 5.29
N LYS A 75 -8.85 11.69 5.42
CA LYS A 75 -7.66 11.60 4.57
C LYS A 75 -6.77 10.46 5.03
N ILE A 76 -6.82 9.34 4.31
CA ILE A 76 -5.86 8.25 4.47
C ILE A 76 -4.53 8.66 3.80
N PRO A 77 -3.38 8.56 4.49
CA PRO A 77 -2.10 8.85 3.89
C PRO A 77 -1.82 7.97 2.66
N PRO A 78 -1.21 8.53 1.61
CA PRO A 78 -1.02 7.83 0.35
C PRO A 78 0.04 6.73 0.50
N LEU A 79 -0.13 5.59 -0.18
CA LEU A 79 0.72 4.40 -0.04
C LEU A 79 2.22 4.66 -0.29
N GLN A 80 2.53 5.71 -1.06
CA GLN A 80 3.89 6.15 -1.37
C GLN A 80 4.68 6.61 -0.11
N CYS A 81 4.04 6.81 1.04
CA CYS A 81 4.76 7.01 2.30
C CYS A 81 5.45 5.74 2.83
N LEU A 82 5.00 4.56 2.38
CA LEU A 82 5.55 3.25 2.77
C LEU A 82 6.34 2.58 1.66
N VAL A 83 5.97 2.79 0.39
CA VAL A 83 6.66 2.16 -0.75
C VAL A 83 7.43 3.22 -1.54
N VAL A 84 8.76 3.12 -1.49
CA VAL A 84 9.67 4.10 -2.12
C VAL A 84 10.34 3.53 -3.36
N ASN A 85 10.49 4.35 -4.39
CA ASN A 85 11.20 3.99 -5.61
C ASN A 85 12.68 4.41 -5.47
N LYS A 86 13.62 3.46 -5.65
CA LYS A 86 15.06 3.72 -5.54
C LYS A 86 15.59 4.72 -6.57
N VAL A 87 14.93 4.83 -7.73
CA VAL A 87 15.37 5.59 -8.91
C VAL A 87 14.74 6.99 -8.96
N SER A 88 13.50 7.18 -8.50
CA SER A 88 12.75 8.43 -8.74
C SER A 88 13.12 9.60 -7.82
N GLY A 89 14.10 9.45 -6.92
CA GLY A 89 14.55 10.54 -6.06
C GLY A 89 13.56 10.96 -4.96
N LEU A 90 12.41 10.29 -4.84
CA LEU A 90 11.54 10.35 -3.65
C LEU A 90 12.26 9.61 -2.52
N LYS A 91 13.23 10.31 -1.92
CA LYS A 91 13.90 9.87 -0.70
C LYS A 91 12.86 9.84 0.41
N TRP A 92 12.97 8.86 1.29
CA TRP A 92 12.20 8.89 2.52
C TRP A 92 12.62 10.10 3.34
N THR A 93 11.75 11.10 3.40
CA THR A 93 11.99 12.38 4.09
C THR A 93 11.33 12.40 5.48
N PRO A 94 11.68 13.36 6.36
CA PRO A 94 10.95 13.56 7.62
C PRO A 94 9.43 13.72 7.44
N GLU A 95 8.98 14.37 6.37
CA GLU A 95 7.55 14.49 6.05
C GLU A 95 6.93 13.15 5.65
N SER A 96 7.69 12.29 4.97
CA SER A 96 7.28 10.92 4.64
C SER A 96 7.15 10.06 5.91
N ARG A 97 8.04 10.29 6.88
CA ARG A 97 7.97 9.65 8.20
C ARG A 97 6.71 10.07 8.96
N GLN A 98 6.39 11.36 9.01
CA GLN A 98 5.18 11.86 9.66
C GLN A 98 3.92 11.22 9.06
N LYS A 99 3.82 11.17 7.72
CA LYS A 99 2.70 10.53 7.02
C LYS A 99 2.62 9.02 7.28
N SER A 100 3.77 8.35 7.43
CA SER A 100 3.82 6.93 7.81
C SER A 100 3.33 6.72 9.24
N THR A 101 3.68 7.60 10.18
CA THR A 101 3.15 7.57 11.55
C THR A 101 1.64 7.80 11.57
N GLU A 102 1.13 8.76 10.79
CA GLU A 102 -0.31 8.97 10.62
C GLU A 102 -0.98 7.71 10.05
N PHE A 103 -0.39 7.07 9.04
CA PHE A 103 -0.92 5.84 8.44
C PHE A 103 -0.98 4.69 9.46
N LYS A 104 0.08 4.55 10.28
CA LYS A 104 0.13 3.58 11.38
C LYS A 104 -1.00 3.82 12.39
N LEU A 105 -1.28 5.07 12.76
CA LEU A 105 -2.39 5.40 13.68
C LEU A 105 -3.75 5.02 13.09
N HIS A 106 -3.95 5.15 11.77
CA HIS A 106 -5.19 4.73 11.12
C HIS A 106 -5.36 3.20 11.12
N ILE A 107 -4.28 2.42 10.99
CA ILE A 107 -4.34 0.94 11.04
C ILE A 107 -4.71 0.42 12.44
N GLN A 108 -4.49 1.21 13.50
CA GLN A 108 -4.73 0.81 14.90
C GLN A 108 -6.13 1.14 15.42
N ARG A 109 -6.98 1.80 14.63
CA ARG A 109 -8.38 2.10 14.96
C ARG A 109 -9.28 0.91 14.64
#